data_AF-A0A1Q8R2I5-F1
#
_entry.id   AF-A0A1Q8R2I5-F1
#
_cell.length_a   1.000
_cell.length_b   1.000
_cell.length_c   1.000
_cell.angle_alpha   90.00
_cell.angle_beta   90.00
_cell.angle_gamma   90.00
#
_symmetry.space_group_name_H-M   'P 1'
#
loop_
_entity.id
_entity.type
_entity.pdbx_description
1 polymer ?
#
loop_
_entity_poly.entity_id
_entity_poly.type
_entity_poly.pdbx_seq_one_letter_code
_entity_poly.pdbx_strand_id
1 'polypeptide(L)'
;MDNQQVSWNSVGVRMVQGLTTTIDAVRQLDVQEASLVMRLLGKSCTRMIKDGVGHQFGIALIETSAQLAMKESLVLEDVLKVITGIIGRLYFTANTEEERLLVGQLEEAVKNYQVI
;
A
#
# COMPACT_ATOMS: atom_id res chain seq x y z
N MET A 1 -8.38 -24.25 -29.34
CA MET A 1 -8.53 -23.36 -28.17
C MET A 1 -9.47 -22.27 -28.59
N ASP A 2 -10.71 -22.31 -28.10
CA ASP A 2 -11.73 -21.33 -28.45
C ASP A 2 -11.32 -19.96 -27.89
N ASN A 3 -11.20 -18.98 -28.79
CA ASN A 3 -11.04 -17.58 -28.42
C ASN A 3 -12.34 -17.15 -27.74
N GLN A 4 -12.38 -17.18 -26.40
CA GLN A 4 -13.46 -16.54 -25.65
C GLN A 4 -13.44 -15.06 -26.00
N GLN A 5 -14.42 -14.64 -26.80
CA GLN A 5 -14.62 -13.26 -27.19
C GLN A 5 -14.92 -12.47 -25.92
N VAL A 6 -13.93 -11.75 -25.40
CA VAL A 6 -14.07 -10.96 -24.18
C VAL A 6 -15.14 -9.90 -24.42
N SER A 7 -16.27 -10.00 -23.70
CA SER A 7 -17.34 -9.01 -23.75
C SER A 7 -16.91 -7.75 -23.00
N TRP A 8 -16.30 -6.82 -23.73
CA TRP A 8 -15.81 -5.53 -23.25
C TRP A 8 -16.88 -4.70 -22.52
N ASN A 9 -18.16 -4.87 -22.90
CA ASN A 9 -19.30 -4.20 -22.26
C ASN A 9 -19.45 -4.52 -20.76
N SER A 10 -18.89 -5.65 -20.30
CA SER A 10 -18.95 -6.07 -18.90
C SER A 10 -17.59 -6.07 -18.18
N VAL A 11 -16.51 -5.70 -18.88
CA VAL A 11 -15.15 -5.74 -18.33
C VAL A 11 -15.02 -4.79 -17.13
N GLY A 12 -15.52 -3.56 -17.24
CA GLY A 12 -15.46 -2.59 -16.14
C GLY A 12 -16.15 -3.09 -14.87
N VAL A 13 -17.32 -3.71 -14.99
CA VAL A 13 -18.05 -4.29 -13.84
C VAL A 13 -17.27 -5.44 -13.21
N ARG A 14 -16.72 -6.35 -14.02
CA ARG A 14 -15.91 -7.47 -13.51
C ARG A 14 -14.61 -7.00 -12.85
N MET A 15 -14.00 -5.93 -13.35
CA MET A 15 -12.82 -5.32 -12.74
C MET A 15 -13.15 -4.74 -11.36
N VAL A 16 -14.25 -3.98 -11.25
CA VAL A 16 -14.70 -3.44 -9.95
C VAL A 16 -14.99 -4.58 -8.98
N GLN A 17 -15.71 -5.62 -9.41
CA GLN A 17 -15.98 -6.80 -8.57
C GLN A 17 -14.69 -7.47 -8.10
N GLY A 18 -13.73 -7.71 -8.99
CA GLY A 18 -12.43 -8.30 -8.64
C GLY A 18 -11.64 -7.44 -7.65
N LEU A 19 -11.65 -6.11 -7.81
CA LEU A 19 -11.03 -5.17 -6.88
C LEU A 19 -11.71 -5.20 -5.51
N THR A 20 -13.04 -5.20 -5.46
CA THR A 20 -13.79 -5.33 -4.21
C THR A 20 -13.45 -6.63 -3.50
N THR A 21 -13.45 -7.77 -4.21
CA THR A 21 -13.06 -9.07 -3.63
C THR A 21 -11.63 -9.07 -3.12
N THR A 22 -10.71 -8.39 -3.82
CA THR A 22 -9.32 -8.26 -3.38
C THR A 22 -9.22 -7.42 -2.10
N ILE A 23 -9.97 -6.32 -1.98
CA ILE A 23 -10.04 -5.52 -0.76
C ILE A 23 -10.53 -6.36 0.42
N ASP A 24 -11.58 -7.16 0.21
CA ASP A 24 -12.13 -8.02 1.25
C ASP A 24 -11.16 -9.13 1.65
N ALA A 25 -10.43 -9.72 0.70
CA ALA A 25 -9.38 -10.69 0.99
C ALA A 25 -8.23 -10.06 1.80
N VAL A 26 -7.79 -8.84 1.43
CA VAL A 26 -6.75 -8.10 2.16
C VAL A 26 -7.17 -7.82 3.61
N ARG A 27 -8.46 -7.55 3.86
CA ARG A 27 -8.99 -7.32 5.22
C ARG A 27 -9.00 -8.56 6.10
N GLN A 28 -8.96 -9.75 5.51
CA GLN A 28 -8.97 -11.03 6.21
C GLN A 28 -7.57 -11.58 6.47
N LEU A 29 -6.52 -10.92 5.96
CA LEU A 29 -5.15 -11.38 6.13
C LEU A 29 -4.76 -11.38 7.60
N ASP A 30 -4.10 -12.46 8.02
CA ASP A 30 -3.42 -12.45 9.29
C ASP A 30 -2.17 -11.56 9.25
N VAL A 31 -1.55 -11.35 10.41
CA VAL A 31 -0.38 -10.47 10.55
C VAL A 31 0.83 -10.95 9.72
N GLN A 32 1.00 -12.27 9.57
CA GLN A 32 2.10 -12.84 8.79
C GLN A 32 1.87 -12.67 7.29
N GLU A 33 0.64 -12.88 6.83
CA GLU A 33 0.25 -12.66 5.45
C GLU A 33 0.35 -11.17 5.07
N ALA A 34 -0.16 -10.28 5.93
CA ALA A 34 -0.03 -8.83 5.74
C ALA A 34 1.44 -8.39 5.68
N SER A 35 2.29 -8.93 6.57
CA SER A 35 3.74 -8.70 6.55
C SER A 35 4.36 -9.17 5.23
N LEU A 36 4.03 -10.38 4.77
CA LEU A 36 4.57 -10.94 3.53
C LEU A 36 4.19 -10.08 2.31
N VAL A 37 2.92 -9.68 2.20
CA VAL A 37 2.42 -8.82 1.13
C VAL A 37 3.14 -7.47 1.16
N MET A 38 3.26 -6.84 2.32
CA MET A 38 3.95 -5.56 2.48
C MET A 38 5.43 -5.66 2.08
N ARG A 39 6.11 -6.74 2.46
CA ARG A 39 7.50 -7.01 2.08
C ARG A 39 7.67 -7.21 0.58
N LEU A 40 6.75 -7.93 -0.05
CA LEU A 40 6.76 -8.14 -1.49
C LEU A 40 6.56 -6.83 -2.25
N LEU A 41 5.58 -6.02 -1.84
CA LEU A 41 5.34 -4.69 -2.40
C LEU A 41 6.57 -3.80 -2.27
N GLY A 42 7.19 -3.74 -1.08
CA GLY A 42 8.39 -2.94 -0.86
C GLY A 42 9.59 -3.37 -1.72
N LYS A 43 9.80 -4.69 -1.88
CA LYS A 43 10.81 -5.24 -2.80
C LYS A 43 10.53 -4.88 -4.27
N SER A 44 9.26 -4.84 -4.67
CA SER A 44 8.89 -4.44 -6.02
C SER A 44 9.13 -2.95 -6.24
N CYS A 45 8.70 -2.09 -5.31
CA CYS A 45 8.94 -0.64 -5.36
C CYS A 45 10.44 -0.31 -5.47
N THR A 46 11.27 -0.89 -4.60
CA THR A 46 12.73 -0.66 -4.60
C THR A 46 13.44 -1.19 -5.85
N ARG A 47 12.88 -2.20 -6.52
CA ARG A 47 13.42 -2.71 -7.81
C ARG A 47 13.05 -1.83 -8.99
N MET A 48 11.81 -1.35 -9.02
CA MET A 48 11.26 -0.56 -10.13
C MET A 48 11.67 0.91 -10.06
N ILE A 49 11.81 1.46 -8.86
CA ILE A 49 12.14 2.86 -8.61
C ILE A 49 13.49 2.90 -7.89
N LYS A 50 14.46 3.60 -8.49
CA LYS A 50 15.86 3.58 -8.07
C LYS A 50 16.19 4.65 -7.01
N ASP A 51 15.42 5.72 -6.94
CA ASP A 51 15.63 6.83 -6.00
C ASP A 51 14.30 7.54 -5.61
N GLY A 52 14.43 8.63 -4.86
CA GLY A 52 13.30 9.48 -4.48
C GLY A 52 12.29 8.83 -3.55
N VAL A 53 11.11 9.44 -3.48
CA VAL A 53 10.00 9.04 -2.59
C VAL A 53 9.55 7.61 -2.86
N GLY A 54 9.49 7.18 -4.12
CA GLY A 54 9.05 5.82 -4.48
C GLY A 54 10.01 4.72 -3.99
N HIS A 55 11.32 4.97 -4.05
CA HIS A 55 12.32 4.05 -3.51
C HIS A 55 12.26 3.99 -1.97
N GLN A 56 12.18 5.14 -1.30
CA GLN A 56 12.09 5.20 0.16
C GLN A 56 10.77 4.63 0.69
N PHE A 57 9.68 4.80 -0.04
CA PHE A 57 8.43 4.11 0.25
C PHE A 57 8.62 2.60 0.24
N GLY A 58 9.30 2.06 -0.77
CA GLY A 58 9.62 0.64 -0.83
C GLY A 58 10.47 0.14 0.34
N ILE A 59 11.49 0.92 0.76
CA ILE A 59 12.31 0.61 1.94
C ILE A 59 11.44 0.61 3.21
N ALA A 60 10.62 1.63 3.39
CA ALA A 60 9.76 1.77 4.56
C ALA A 60 8.75 0.59 4.66
N LEU A 61 8.19 0.15 3.53
CA LEU A 61 7.34 -1.06 3.50
C LEU A 61 8.08 -2.32 3.95
N ILE A 62 9.35 -2.51 3.53
CA ILE A 62 10.15 -3.67 3.95
C ILE A 62 10.42 -3.62 5.46
N GLU A 63 10.84 -2.47 5.99
CA GLU A 63 11.13 -2.33 7.41
C GLU A 63 9.89 -2.53 8.28
N THR A 64 8.77 -1.90 7.90
CA THR A 64 7.52 -2.07 8.63
C THR A 64 7.00 -3.50 8.54
N SER A 65 7.20 -4.20 7.41
CA SER A 65 6.84 -5.63 7.33
C SER A 65 7.53 -6.46 8.42
N ALA A 66 8.79 -6.16 8.74
CA ALA A 66 9.53 -6.86 9.78
C ALA A 66 8.95 -6.56 11.18
N GLN A 67 8.54 -5.32 11.43
CA GLN A 67 7.88 -4.92 12.67
C GLN A 67 6.51 -5.57 12.83
N LEU A 68 5.73 -5.62 11.74
CA LEU A 68 4.41 -6.25 11.72
C LEU A 68 4.50 -7.74 12.03
N ALA A 69 5.46 -8.46 11.45
CA ALA A 69 5.65 -9.90 11.69
C ALA A 69 5.87 -10.27 13.17
N MET A 70 6.21 -9.31 14.02
CA MET A 70 6.40 -9.51 15.46
C MET A 70 5.12 -9.27 16.28
N LYS A 71 4.03 -8.80 15.66
CA LYS A 71 2.77 -8.53 16.35
C LYS A 71 1.86 -9.76 16.36
N GLU A 72 1.14 -9.95 17.47
CA GLU A 72 0.11 -11.00 17.58
C GLU A 72 -1.18 -10.61 16.84
N SER A 73 -1.50 -9.32 16.80
CA SER A 73 -2.66 -8.79 16.07
C SER A 73 -2.39 -7.36 15.60
N LEU A 74 -3.14 -6.93 14.58
CA LEU A 74 -3.11 -5.58 14.05
C LEU A 74 -4.43 -4.87 14.38
N VAL A 75 -4.33 -3.81 15.18
CA VAL A 75 -5.45 -2.89 15.41
C VAL A 75 -5.30 -1.65 14.54
N LEU A 76 -6.41 -0.94 14.31
CA LEU A 76 -6.43 0.26 13.47
C LEU A 76 -5.38 1.30 13.89
N GLU A 77 -5.19 1.50 15.20
CA GLU A 77 -4.18 2.44 15.72
C GLU A 77 -2.75 2.07 15.31
N ASP A 78 -2.42 0.77 15.30
CA ASP A 78 -1.10 0.29 14.88
C ASP A 78 -0.89 0.56 13.38
N VAL A 79 -1.93 0.31 12.58
CA VAL A 79 -1.92 0.59 11.13
C VAL A 79 -1.72 2.08 10.88
N LEU A 80 -2.45 2.94 11.60
CA LEU A 80 -2.31 4.39 11.46
C LEU A 80 -0.92 4.88 11.88
N LYS A 81 -0.36 4.36 12.98
CA LYS A 81 1.02 4.68 13.41
C LYS A 81 2.05 4.28 12.36
N VAL A 82 1.91 3.07 11.81
CA VAL A 82 2.76 2.57 10.73
C VAL A 82 2.71 3.49 9.52
N ILE A 83 1.52 3.80 9.02
CA ILE A 83 1.37 4.61 7.80
C ILE A 83 1.87 6.04 8.05
N THR A 84 1.56 6.62 9.21
CA THR A 84 2.06 7.95 9.60
C THR A 84 3.60 7.97 9.65
N GLY A 85 4.21 6.92 10.20
CA GLY A 85 5.67 6.77 10.23
C GLY A 85 6.29 6.67 8.84
N ILE A 86 5.65 5.94 7.92
CA ILE A 86 6.06 5.86 6.52
C ILE A 86 6.00 7.25 5.86
N ILE A 87 4.87 7.95 5.96
CA ILE A 87 4.67 9.28 5.38
C ILE A 87 5.67 10.29 5.92
N GLY A 88 5.92 10.29 7.23
CA GLY A 88 6.92 11.15 7.86
C GLY A 88 8.31 10.99 7.23
N ARG A 89 8.73 9.75 6.91
CA ARG A 89 9.99 9.50 6.22
C ARG A 89 9.99 9.99 4.78
N LEU A 90 8.86 9.88 4.09
CA LEU A 90 8.75 10.38 2.71
C LEU A 90 8.90 11.89 2.64
N TYR A 91 8.38 12.62 3.65
CA TYR A 91 8.56 14.07 3.74
C TYR A 91 10.04 14.49 3.78
N PHE A 92 10.89 13.73 4.49
CA PHE A 92 12.34 14.00 4.52
C PHE A 92 13.07 13.62 3.22
N THR A 93 12.43 12.83 2.37
CA THR A 93 13.00 12.36 1.10
C THR A 93 12.53 13.20 -0.09
N ALA A 94 11.34 13.81 0.00
CA ALA A 94 10.71 14.54 -1.09
C ALA A 94 11.54 15.76 -1.53
N ASN A 95 12.20 15.63 -2.67
CA ASN A 95 13.14 16.63 -3.18
C ASN A 95 12.54 17.48 -4.31
N THR A 96 11.49 16.97 -4.96
CA THR A 96 10.75 17.66 -6.01
C THR A 96 9.38 18.17 -5.52
N GLU A 97 8.78 19.11 -6.25
CA GLU A 97 7.46 19.64 -5.91
C GLU A 97 6.37 18.56 -6.08
N GLU A 98 6.49 17.74 -7.13
CA GLU A 98 5.60 16.61 -7.40
C GLU A 98 5.65 15.58 -6.28
N GLU A 99 6.84 15.27 -5.78
CA GLU A 99 7.01 14.37 -4.63
C GLU A 99 6.39 14.94 -3.36
N ARG A 100 6.54 16.24 -3.09
CA ARG A 100 5.93 16.89 -1.92
C ARG A 100 4.41 16.90 -2.02
N LEU A 101 3.87 17.18 -3.20
CA LEU A 101 2.43 17.09 -3.47
C LEU A 101 1.91 15.67 -3.24
N LEU A 102 2.61 14.64 -3.73
CA LEU A 102 2.25 13.25 -3.51
C LEU A 102 2.24 12.91 -2.01
N VAL A 103 3.28 13.29 -1.26
CA VAL A 103 3.36 13.01 0.18
C VAL A 103 2.24 13.74 0.93
N GLY A 104 1.90 14.97 0.54
CA GLY A 104 0.78 15.72 1.11
C GLY A 104 -0.57 15.04 0.86
N GLN A 105 -0.80 14.52 -0.36
CA GLN A 105 -2.01 13.76 -0.68
C GLN A 105 -2.13 12.47 0.15
N LEU A 106 -1.01 11.78 0.38
CA LEU A 106 -0.98 10.59 1.25
C LEU A 106 -1.32 10.95 2.71
N GLU A 107 -0.79 12.07 3.21
CA GLU A 107 -1.11 12.56 4.56
C GLU A 107 -2.59 12.90 4.71
N GLU A 108 -3.17 13.59 3.74
CA GLU A 108 -4.60 13.94 3.75
C GLU A 108 -5.48 12.69 3.70
N ALA A 109 -5.13 11.72 2.86
CA ALA A 109 -5.84 10.44 2.79
C ALA A 109 -5.84 9.73 4.16
N VAL A 110 -4.71 9.70 4.86
CA VAL A 110 -4.62 9.08 6.20
C VAL A 110 -5.40 9.84 7.24
N LYS A 111 -5.39 11.19 7.22
CA LYS A 111 -6.20 12.01 8.12
C LYS A 111 -7.69 11.70 7.96
N ASN A 112 -8.16 11.50 6.73
CA ASN A 112 -9.56 11.14 6.49
C ASN A 112 -9.95 9.79 7.11
N TYR A 113 -9.00 8.85 7.22
CA TYR A 113 -9.23 7.57 7.92
C TYR A 113 -9.20 7.68 9.45
N GLN A 114 -8.63 8.75 10.02
CA GLN A 114 -8.61 8.99 11.46
C GLN A 114 -9.92 9.59 12.00
N VAL A 115 -10.80 10.08 11.11
CA VAL A 115 -12.05 10.77 11.45
C VAL A 115 -13.27 9.83 11.44
N ILE A 116 -13.12 8.61 10.90
CA ILE A 116 -14.16 7.57 10.81
C ILE A 116 -14.05 6.63 12.02
#